data_AF-A0A2G4IJN2-F1
#
_entry.id   AF-A0A2G4IJN2-F1
#
_cell.length_a   1.000
_cell.length_b   1.000
_cell.length_c   1.000
_cell.angle_alpha   90.00
_cell.angle_beta   90.00
_cell.angle_gamma   90.00
#
_symmetry.space_group_name_H-M   'P 1'
#
loop_
_entity.id
_entity.type
_entity.pdbx_description
1 polymer ?
#
loop_
_entity_poly.entity_id
_entity_poly.type
_entity_poly.pdbx_seq_one_letter_code
_entity_poly.pdbx_strand_id
1 'polypeptide(L)' 'MVKLTVRERESIQEAVRRFRKLVERSGIKKEMRRREFFEKPSETNRRARLRAERRTKRNRLLGVGN' A
#
# COMPACT_ATOMS: atom_id res chain seq x y z
N MET A 1 3.88 -7.34 8.52
CA MET A 1 4.42 -8.66 8.12
C MET A 1 3.42 -9.32 7.19
N VAL A 2 3.87 -9.82 6.04
CA VAL A 2 3.00 -10.42 5.01
C VAL A 2 3.02 -11.94 5.19
N LYS A 3 1.85 -12.56 5.43
CA LYS A 3 1.68 -14.02 5.53
C LYS A 3 0.70 -14.48 4.43
N LEU A 4 1.03 -15.58 3.77
CA LEU A 4 0.18 -16.23 2.79
C LEU A 4 0.05 -17.71 3.16
N THR A 5 -1.19 -18.19 3.29
CA THR A 5 -1.48 -19.63 3.38
C THR A 5 -1.72 -20.17 1.97
N VAL A 6 -1.03 -21.25 1.62
CA VAL A 6 -1.21 -21.97 0.35
C VAL A 6 -2.52 -22.78 0.42
N ARG A 7 -3.28 -22.80 -0.67
CA ARG A 7 -4.54 -23.56 -0.74
C ARG A 7 -4.29 -24.93 -1.34
N GLU A 8 -5.12 -25.91 -0.99
CA GLU A 8 -4.93 -27.34 -1.39
C GLU A 8 -4.96 -27.58 -2.91
N ARG A 9 -5.63 -26.72 -3.69
CA ARG A 9 -5.74 -26.84 -5.17
C ARG A 9 -4.99 -25.74 -5.92
N GLU A 10 -3.96 -25.16 -5.31
CA GLU A 10 -3.23 -24.05 -5.91
C GLU A 10 -1.86 -24.50 -6.43
N SER A 11 -1.52 -24.09 -7.65
CA SER A 11 -0.16 -24.28 -8.15
C SER A 11 0.83 -23.35 -7.46
N ILE A 12 2.10 -23.79 -7.35
CA ILE A 12 3.16 -22.97 -6.73
C ILE A 12 3.27 -21.59 -7.40
N GLN A 13 3.09 -21.52 -8.73
CA GLN A 13 3.17 -20.25 -9.46
C GLN A 13 2.04 -19.28 -9.11
N GLU A 14 0.82 -19.77 -8.88
CA GLU A 14 -0.31 -18.96 -8.44
C GLU A 14 -0.09 -18.42 -7.02
N ALA A 15 0.43 -19.25 -6.13
CA ALA A 15 0.78 -18.83 -4.77
C ALA A 15 1.81 -17.71 -4.78
N VAL A 16 2.84 -17.81 -5.62
CA VAL A 16 3.85 -16.75 -5.81
C VAL A 16 3.23 -15.47 -6.38
N ARG A 17 2.32 -15.57 -7.34
CA ARG A 17 1.62 -14.40 -7.91
C ARG A 17 0.76 -13.71 -6.84
N ARG A 18 0.02 -14.46 -6.02
CA ARG A 18 -0.75 -13.88 -4.90
C ARG A 18 0.15 -13.27 -3.85
N PHE A 19 1.27 -13.91 -3.50
CA PHE A 19 2.24 -13.36 -2.57
C PHE A 19 2.79 -12.01 -3.06
N ARG A 20 3.20 -11.93 -4.34
CA ARG A 20 3.68 -10.67 -4.94
C ARG A 20 2.62 -9.57 -4.85
N LYS A 21 1.37 -9.86 -5.21
CA LYS A 21 0.25 -8.91 -5.08
C LYS A 21 0.03 -8.49 -3.62
N LEU A 22 0.14 -9.41 -2.66
CA LEU A 22 -0.02 -9.11 -1.24
C LEU A 22 1.09 -8.20 -0.72
N VAL A 23 2.35 -8.45 -1.13
CA VAL A 23 3.51 -7.61 -0.81
C VAL A 23 3.33 -6.21 -1.40
N GLU A 24 2.90 -6.09 -2.65
CA GLU A 24 2.64 -4.80 -3.29
C GLU A 24 1.52 -4.03 -2.58
N ARG A 25 0.42 -4.71 -2.24
CA ARG A 25 -0.71 -4.11 -1.53
C ARG A 25 -0.35 -3.71 -0.09
N SER A 26 0.51 -4.48 0.57
CA SER A 26 0.96 -4.17 1.94
C SER A 26 1.77 -2.88 2.03
N GLY A 27 2.29 -2.37 0.90
CA GLY A 27 3.04 -1.13 0.85
C GLY A 27 4.44 -1.19 1.46
N ILE A 28 4.95 -2.39 1.80
CA ILE A 28 6.29 -2.57 2.42
C ILE A 28 7.38 -1.86 1.62
N LYS A 29 7.40 -1.99 0.29
CA LYS A 29 8.39 -1.30 -0.56
C LYS A 29 8.34 0.23 -0.43
N LYS A 30 7.13 0.80 -0.25
CA LYS A 30 6.95 2.24 -0.06
C LYS A 30 7.41 2.68 1.33
N GLU A 31 7.20 1.82 2.33
CA GLU A 31 7.65 2.07 3.68
C GLU A 31 9.18 2.01 3.80
N MET A 32 9.82 1.03 3.15
CA MET A 32 11.28 0.94 3.08
C MET A 32 11.88 2.24 2.54
N ARG A 33 11.42 2.71 1.38
CA ARG A 33 11.86 4.00 0.81
C ARG A 33 11.62 5.21 1.68
N ARG A 34 10.57 5.19 2.51
CA ARG A 34 10.28 6.29 3.45
C ARG A 34 11.27 6.31 4.62
N ARG A 35 11.77 5.14 5.02
CA ARG A 35 12.69 4.96 6.16
C ARG A 35 14.17 5.05 5.78
N GLU A 36 14.50 5.07 4.49
CA GLU A 36 15.89 5.20 4.00
C GLU A 36 16.58 6.48 4.47
N PHE A 37 15.83 7.53 4.78
CA PHE A 37 16.35 8.80 5.27
C PHE A 37 15.47 9.38 6.38
N PHE A 38 16.07 10.18 7.24
CA PHE A 38 15.32 10.94 8.24
C PHE A 38 14.44 11.98 7.55
N GLU A 39 13.14 11.93 7.81
CA GLU A 39 12.19 12.95 7.40
C GLU A 39 11.74 13.74 8.64
N LYS A 40 11.88 15.08 8.58
CA LYS A 40 11.39 15.95 9.65
C LYS A 40 9.88 15.69 9.90
N PRO A 41 9.41 15.73 11.16
CA PRO A 41 8.00 15.50 11.48
C PRO A 41 7.05 16.42 10.72
N SER A 42 7.45 17.69 10.49
CA SER A 42 6.69 18.67 9.70
C SER A 42 6.43 18.21 8.27
N GLU A 43 7.45 17.70 7.58
CA GLU A 43 7.32 17.21 6.20
C GLU A 43 6.50 15.93 6.15
N THR A 44 6.64 15.05 7.13
CA THR A 44 5.81 13.84 7.26
C THR A 44 4.33 14.21 7.39
N ASN A 45 4.00 15.18 8.26
CA ASN A 45 2.65 15.65 8.49
C ASN A 45 2.07 16.35 7.25
N ARG A 46 2.85 17.22 6.61
CA ARG A 46 2.49 17.89 5.36
C ARG A 46 2.18 16.87 4.25
N ARG A 47 3.04 15.86 4.10
CA ARG A 47 2.86 14.78 3.12
C ARG A 47 1.61 13.94 3.42
N ALA A 48 1.31 13.66 4.69
CA ALA A 48 0.11 12.94 5.10
C ALA A 48 -1.16 13.73 4.74
N ARG A 49 -1.20 15.03 5.05
CA ARG A 49 -2.31 15.93 4.71
C ARG A 49 -2.58 15.96 3.21
N LEU A 50 -1.55 16.21 2.40
CA LEU A 50 -1.67 16.24 0.93
C LEU A 50 -2.15 14.90 0.35
N ARG A 51 -1.76 13.77 0.94
CA ARG A 51 -2.24 12.44 0.53
C ARG A 51 -3.72 12.24 0.85
N ALA A 52 -4.18 12.72 2.01
CA ALA A 52 -5.59 12.67 2.39
C ALA A 52 -6.45 13.52 1.44
N GLU A 53 -6.05 14.77 1.19
CA GLU A 53 -6.74 15.66 0.25
C GLU A 53 -6.85 15.05 -1.15
N ARG A 54 -5.74 14.50 -1.69
CA ARG A 54 -5.75 13.80 -2.98
C ARG A 54 -6.68 12.59 -3.00
N ARG A 55 -6.73 11.82 -1.91
CA ARG A 55 -7.64 10.66 -1.79
C ARG A 55 -9.10 11.12 -1.79
N THR A 56 -9.44 12.16 -1.03
CA THR A 56 -10.79 12.73 -0.97
C THR A 56 -11.21 13.28 -2.32
N LYS A 57 -10.33 14.07 -2.98
CA LYS A 57 -10.59 14.61 -4.33
C LYS A 57 -10.85 13.49 -5.34
N ARG A 58 -10.02 12.44 -5.33
CA ARG A 58 -10.20 11.29 -6.22
C ARG A 58 -11.52 10.56 -5.97
N ASN A 59 -11.87 10.31 -4.71
CA ASN A 59 -13.14 9.66 -4.38
C ASN A 59 -14.36 10.48 -4.86
N ARG A 60 -14.32 11.81 -4.69
CA ARG A 60 -15.36 12.71 -5.20
C ARG A 60 -15.49 12.64 -6.72
N LEU A 61 -14.37 12.66 -7.46
CA LEU A 61 -14.37 12.60 -8.92
C LEU A 61 -14.88 11.27 -9.48
N LEU A 62 -14.63 10.17 -8.77
CA LEU A 62 -15.04 8.83 -9.19
C LEU A 62 -16.48 8.48 -8.76
N GLY A 63 -17.21 9.39 -8.10
CA GLY A 63 -18.56 9.12 -7.61
C GLY A 63 -18.64 8.03 -6.53
N VAL A 64 -17.50 7.58 -6.00
CA VAL A 64 -17.41 6.59 -4.91
C VAL A 64 -17.47 7.32 -3.58
N GLY A 65 -18.59 8.01 -3.36
CA GLY A 65 -19.08 8.34 -2.01
C GLY A 65 -19.97 7.19 -1.56
N ASN A 66 -19.99 6.90 -0.26
CA ASN A 66 -21.06 6.06 0.30
C ASN A 66 -22.43 6.66 -0.04
#